data_AF-A0A0D6M0U2-F1
#
_entry.id   AF-A0A0D6M0U2-F1
#
_cell.length_a   1.000
_cell.length_b   1.000
_cell.length_c   1.000
_cell.angle_alpha   90.00
_cell.angle_beta   90.00
_cell.angle_gamma   90.00
#
_symmetry.space_group_name_H-M   'P 1'
#
loop_
_entity.id
_entity.type
_entity.pdbx_description
1 polymer ?
#
loop_
_entity_poly.entity_id
_entity_poly.type
_entity_poly.pdbx_seq_one_letter_code
_entity_poly.pdbx_strand_id
1 'polypeptide(L)'
;MYSFYGLILTSLLTEAVNFSPVIFGRPRGGFLKAPDSNGPQTESKYMVYSNITQKRYQYNSKFYNASTGIVFLMIGGEGAISPPGDKWVRDESITMMQWAKEFGAAAFQLEHRFYGPKENSPTGKQDIGSLNLLSIDQALEDIKEFINQMNAKYFAGTKTHWVTFGGSYPGSLSAFFRETYPEYTIGAMSSSSAVHVFVDYYGYLVHTEENYRAESNDCAEYIRTAFINMQKLAYSGQNGREQLRSIFKNKIPAHTRLSLTLNTCFYVSEEFVHEH
;
A
#
# COMPACT_ATOMS: atom_id res chain seq x y z
N MET A 1 20.29 21.03 -24.78
CA MET A 1 20.46 22.08 -25.82
C MET A 1 19.27 21.92 -26.74
N TYR A 2 18.19 22.71 -26.75
CA TYR A 2 17.88 24.13 -26.52
C TYR A 2 16.46 24.21 -25.88
N SER A 3 15.88 25.30 -25.39
CA SER A 3 16.27 26.57 -24.78
C SER A 3 14.93 27.21 -24.32
N PHE A 4 14.95 27.89 -23.19
CA PHE A 4 13.89 28.76 -22.66
C PHE A 4 13.51 29.91 -23.62
N TYR A 5 12.24 30.35 -23.58
CA TYR A 5 11.66 31.72 -23.59
C TYR A 5 10.13 31.55 -23.85
N GLY A 6 9.16 32.24 -23.25
CA GLY A 6 9.20 33.39 -22.37
C GLY A 6 7.85 33.57 -21.64
N LEU A 7 7.88 34.43 -20.62
CA LEU A 7 6.73 34.92 -19.87
C LEU A 7 5.75 35.69 -20.77
N ILE A 8 4.45 35.46 -20.59
CA ILE A 8 3.45 36.54 -20.62
C ILE A 8 2.52 36.39 -19.41
N LEU A 9 2.56 37.43 -18.59
CA LEU A 9 1.75 37.70 -17.42
C LEU A 9 0.42 38.30 -17.90
N THR A 10 -0.71 37.63 -17.70
CA THR A 10 -2.02 38.31 -17.64
C THR A 10 -2.88 37.72 -16.54
N SER A 11 -3.01 38.55 -15.51
CA SER A 11 -3.95 38.55 -14.39
C SER A 11 -5.28 37.82 -14.63
N LEU A 12 -5.59 36.83 -13.78
CA LEU A 12 -6.96 36.44 -13.46
C LEU A 12 -7.04 36.11 -11.96
N LEU A 13 -7.62 37.08 -11.24
CA LEU A 13 -8.47 36.93 -10.06
C LEU A 13 -8.10 35.80 -9.08
N THR A 14 -7.32 36.18 -8.08
CA THR A 14 -7.30 35.55 -6.76
C THR A 14 -8.70 35.62 -6.13
N GLU A 15 -9.54 34.62 -6.39
CA GLU A 15 -10.53 34.20 -5.40
C GLU A 15 -9.90 33.09 -4.58
N ALA A 16 -9.43 33.47 -3.39
CA ALA A 16 -9.02 32.54 -2.37
C ALA A 16 -10.23 31.66 -2.01
N VAL A 17 -10.33 30.49 -2.64
CA VAL A 17 -11.20 29.42 -2.17
C VAL A 17 -10.60 28.97 -0.83
N ASN A 18 -11.20 29.46 0.26
CA ASN A 18 -10.95 28.99 1.61
C ASN A 18 -11.29 27.50 1.66
N PHE A 19 -10.33 26.63 1.37
CA PHE A 19 -10.42 25.24 1.77
C PHE A 19 -10.41 25.22 3.30
N SER A 20 -11.49 24.71 3.91
CA SER A 20 -11.43 24.24 5.29
C SER A 20 -10.21 23.33 5.42
N PRO A 21 -9.42 23.42 6.51
CA PRO A 21 -8.23 22.61 6.66
C PRO A 21 -8.65 21.15 6.60
N VAL A 22 -8.25 20.48 5.52
CA VAL A 22 -8.23 19.02 5.45
C VAL A 22 -7.38 18.60 6.64
N ILE A 23 -7.96 17.75 7.49
CA ILE A 23 -7.32 17.29 8.72
C ILE A 23 -5.94 16.78 8.34
N PHE A 24 -4.91 17.44 8.87
CA PHE A 24 -3.50 17.10 8.65
C PHE A 24 -3.33 15.58 8.74
N GLY A 25 -2.82 14.99 7.66
CA GLY A 25 -2.47 13.58 7.64
C GLY A 25 -1.63 13.21 8.87
N ARG A 26 -1.90 12.01 9.39
CA ARG A 26 -1.41 11.54 10.68
C ARG A 26 0.14 11.53 10.68
N PRO A 27 0.82 12.30 11.54
CA PRO A 27 2.29 12.29 11.59
C PRO A 27 2.81 10.95 12.13
N ARG A 28 4.06 10.59 11.78
CA ARG A 28 4.77 9.44 12.36
C ARG A 28 4.74 9.57 13.90
N GLY A 29 3.99 8.68 14.55
CA GLY A 29 3.78 8.66 16.01
C GLY A 29 2.35 8.89 16.48
N GLY A 30 1.39 9.30 15.63
CA GLY A 30 0.02 9.59 16.05
C GLY A 30 -0.08 10.80 17.00
N PHE A 31 -1.24 11.01 17.62
CA PHE A 31 -1.47 12.10 18.61
C PHE A 31 -0.83 11.80 19.97
N LEU A 32 0.47 11.53 19.99
CA LEU A 32 1.22 11.39 21.23
C LEU A 32 1.67 12.78 21.75
N LYS A 33 1.75 12.90 23.07
CA LYS A 33 2.29 14.11 23.74
C LYS A 33 3.70 14.40 23.24
N ALA A 34 4.07 15.69 23.25
CA ALA A 34 5.40 16.17 22.91
C ALA A 34 6.48 15.31 23.61
N PRO A 35 7.57 14.94 22.90
CA PRO A 35 8.62 14.11 23.47
C PRO A 35 9.29 14.81 24.65
N ASP A 36 9.76 14.01 25.61
CA ASP A 36 10.60 14.47 26.72
C ASP A 36 11.81 15.24 26.18
N SER A 37 12.10 16.40 26.79
CA SER A 37 13.22 17.31 26.49
C SER A 37 14.61 16.65 26.45
N ASN A 38 14.75 15.44 27.00
CA ASN A 38 16.02 14.71 26.98
C ASN A 38 16.17 13.71 25.83
N GLY A 39 15.13 13.51 25.01
CA GLY A 39 15.12 12.55 23.91
C GLY A 39 15.36 11.08 24.36
N PRO A 40 15.03 10.09 23.52
CA PRO A 40 15.40 8.70 23.80
C PRO A 40 16.91 8.52 23.59
N GLN A 41 17.63 8.04 24.61
CA GLN A 41 19.08 7.90 24.58
C GLN A 41 19.60 6.66 23.83
N THR A 42 18.74 5.74 23.35
CA THR A 42 19.14 4.62 22.46
C THR A 42 17.96 4.04 21.67
N GLU A 43 18.16 3.78 20.37
CA GLU A 43 17.17 3.14 19.47
C GLU A 43 16.88 1.67 19.84
N SER A 44 17.80 1.02 20.55
CA SER A 44 17.74 -0.41 20.91
C SER A 44 16.64 -0.80 21.91
N LYS A 45 16.00 0.17 22.58
CA LYS A 45 14.92 -0.09 23.55
C LYS A 45 13.56 -0.42 22.89
N TYR A 46 13.36 -0.05 21.63
CA TYR A 46 12.11 -0.27 20.89
C TYR A 46 12.25 -1.27 19.74
N MET A 47 13.47 -1.74 19.49
CA MET A 47 13.81 -2.73 18.48
C MET A 47 13.80 -4.12 19.12
N VAL A 48 12.62 -4.73 19.19
CA VAL A 48 12.57 -6.19 19.36
C VAL A 48 12.93 -6.78 18.01
N TYR A 49 14.16 -7.27 17.87
CA TYR A 49 14.52 -8.14 16.77
C TYR A 49 13.73 -9.41 16.94
N SER A 50 12.70 -9.56 16.12
CA SER A 50 11.89 -10.74 16.13
C SER A 50 12.73 -11.86 15.53
N ASN A 51 13.11 -12.86 16.34
CA ASN A 51 13.58 -14.15 15.83
C ASN A 51 12.39 -14.83 15.13
N ILE A 52 11.99 -14.36 13.96
CA ILE A 52 10.77 -14.86 13.35
C ILE A 52 11.05 -16.19 12.65
N THR A 53 10.50 -17.24 13.24
CA THR A 53 9.84 -18.31 12.50
C THR A 53 8.64 -17.72 11.76
N GLN A 54 8.83 -17.14 10.56
CA GLN A 54 7.70 -16.69 9.74
C GLN A 54 7.09 -17.95 9.15
N LYS A 55 5.95 -18.36 9.69
CA LYS A 55 5.45 -19.72 9.44
C LYS A 55 4.78 -19.87 8.08
N ARG A 56 4.36 -18.78 7.44
CA ARG A 56 3.56 -18.85 6.22
C ARG A 56 4.27 -18.22 5.03
N TYR A 57 4.79 -19.11 4.20
CA TYR A 57 5.26 -18.82 2.86
C TYR A 57 4.81 -19.95 1.93
N GLN A 58 4.80 -19.68 0.63
CA GLN A 58 4.67 -20.70 -0.40
C GLN A 58 6.00 -20.85 -1.14
N TYR A 59 6.27 -22.05 -1.63
CA TYR A 59 7.47 -22.38 -2.37
C TYR A 59 7.13 -23.21 -3.60
N ASN A 60 7.67 -22.82 -4.74
CA ASN A 60 7.57 -23.55 -6.00
C ASN A 60 8.96 -23.65 -6.63
N SER A 61 9.45 -24.89 -6.78
CA SER A 61 10.75 -25.20 -7.39
C SER A 61 10.64 -25.82 -8.77
N LYS A 62 9.46 -25.81 -9.40
CA LYS A 62 9.18 -26.52 -10.67
C LYS A 62 10.17 -26.18 -11.77
N PHE A 63 10.62 -24.93 -11.85
CA PHE A 63 11.51 -24.43 -12.89
C PHE A 63 12.95 -24.22 -12.41
N TYR A 64 13.25 -24.50 -11.15
CA TYR A 64 14.52 -24.13 -10.56
C TYR A 64 15.70 -24.89 -11.20
N ASN A 65 16.67 -24.13 -11.68
CA ASN A 65 17.96 -24.63 -12.16
C ASN A 65 19.07 -24.19 -11.21
N ALA A 66 19.65 -25.15 -10.47
CA ALA A 66 20.73 -24.87 -9.52
C ALA A 66 21.98 -24.24 -10.16
N SER A 67 22.16 -24.38 -11.48
CA SER A 67 23.29 -23.77 -12.20
C SER A 67 23.14 -22.25 -12.33
N THR A 68 21.91 -21.73 -12.38
CA THR A 68 21.66 -20.28 -12.38
C THR A 68 21.52 -19.76 -10.95
N GLY A 69 20.96 -20.56 -10.04
CA GLY A 69 20.76 -20.19 -8.64
C GLY A 69 19.76 -19.03 -8.46
N ILE A 70 18.95 -18.71 -9.47
CA ILE A 70 18.02 -17.58 -9.42
C ILE A 70 16.80 -17.95 -8.55
N VAL A 71 16.41 -17.03 -7.68
CA VAL A 71 15.24 -17.19 -6.80
C VAL A 71 14.39 -15.93 -6.83
N PHE A 72 13.10 -16.07 -7.13
CA PHE A 72 12.13 -14.99 -7.11
C PHE A 72 11.35 -15.00 -5.81
N LEU A 73 11.16 -13.82 -5.22
CA LEU A 73 10.41 -13.63 -3.99
C LEU A 73 9.27 -12.65 -4.21
N MET A 74 8.04 -13.14 -4.27
CA MET A 74 6.84 -12.32 -4.14
C MET A 74 6.65 -11.89 -2.69
N ILE A 75 6.76 -10.59 -2.43
CA ILE A 75 6.47 -9.99 -1.13
C ILE A 75 4.94 -9.90 -0.98
N GLY A 76 4.41 -10.48 0.08
CA GLY A 76 2.99 -10.35 0.43
C GLY A 76 2.65 -8.92 0.84
N GLY A 77 1.44 -8.48 0.50
CA GLY A 77 0.92 -7.17 0.88
C GLY A 77 -0.05 -7.24 2.02
N GLU A 78 -1.09 -6.41 1.91
CA GLU A 78 -2.09 -6.18 2.93
C GLU A 78 -3.18 -7.27 2.95
N GLY A 79 -2.77 -8.53 2.81
CA GLY A 79 -3.67 -9.66 2.66
C GLY A 79 -3.04 -10.98 3.04
N ALA A 80 -3.90 -11.92 3.44
CA ALA A 80 -3.49 -13.29 3.71
C ALA A 80 -3.10 -14.01 2.40
N ILE A 81 -2.24 -15.01 2.48
CA ILE A 81 -2.04 -15.99 1.41
C ILE A 81 -3.24 -16.95 1.37
N SER A 82 -4.37 -16.46 0.88
CA SER A 82 -5.61 -17.21 0.65
C SER A 82 -6.16 -16.86 -0.72
N PRO A 83 -6.99 -17.70 -1.35
CA PRO A 83 -7.62 -17.37 -2.63
C PRO A 83 -8.27 -15.98 -2.61
N PRO A 84 -8.03 -15.12 -3.62
CA PRO A 84 -7.23 -15.36 -4.84
C PRO A 84 -5.73 -15.02 -4.71
N GLY A 85 -5.24 -14.60 -3.54
CA GLY A 85 -3.86 -14.19 -3.27
C GLY A 85 -2.84 -15.31 -3.11
N ASP A 86 -3.24 -16.59 -3.19
CA ASP A 86 -2.35 -17.75 -3.18
C ASP A 86 -1.86 -18.15 -4.60
N LYS A 87 -2.27 -17.39 -5.62
CA LYS A 87 -1.96 -17.65 -7.03
C LYS A 87 -0.52 -17.34 -7.43
N TRP A 88 0.18 -16.45 -6.71
CA TRP A 88 1.41 -15.81 -7.22
C TRP A 88 2.56 -16.78 -7.51
N VAL A 89 2.61 -17.93 -6.83
CA VAL A 89 3.59 -19.00 -7.14
C VAL A 89 2.95 -20.27 -7.70
N ARG A 90 1.64 -20.29 -7.90
CA ARG A 90 0.87 -21.46 -8.37
C ARG A 90 0.42 -21.32 -9.82
N ASP A 91 0.10 -20.10 -10.25
CA ASP A 91 -0.44 -19.80 -11.56
C ASP A 91 0.70 -19.44 -12.53
N GLU A 92 0.97 -20.34 -13.46
CA GLU A 92 2.02 -20.19 -14.48
C GLU A 92 1.70 -19.13 -15.54
N SER A 93 0.47 -18.61 -15.58
CA SER A 93 0.11 -17.50 -16.47
C SER A 93 0.61 -16.15 -15.95
N ILE A 94 0.97 -16.04 -14.67
CA ILE A 94 1.47 -14.81 -14.07
C ILE A 94 2.89 -14.53 -14.52
N THR A 95 3.19 -13.27 -14.84
CA THR A 95 4.49 -12.81 -15.36
C THR A 95 5.70 -13.31 -14.55
N MET A 96 5.65 -13.25 -13.21
CA MET A 96 6.74 -13.75 -12.36
C MET A 96 7.01 -15.25 -12.60
N MET A 97 5.96 -16.06 -12.77
CA MET A 97 6.10 -17.50 -13.03
C MET A 97 6.51 -17.81 -14.47
N GLN A 98 6.09 -17.00 -15.44
CA GLN A 98 6.60 -17.07 -16.82
C GLN A 98 8.10 -16.82 -16.85
N TRP A 99 8.58 -15.79 -16.14
CA TRP A 99 10.00 -15.53 -15.98
C TRP A 99 10.71 -16.61 -15.16
N ALA A 100 10.07 -17.19 -14.15
CA ALA A 100 10.66 -18.30 -13.41
C ALA A 100 10.94 -19.49 -14.34
N LYS A 101 10.03 -19.77 -15.28
CA LYS A 101 10.23 -20.76 -16.33
C LYS A 101 11.36 -20.38 -17.29
N GLU A 102 11.43 -19.12 -17.72
CA GLU A 102 12.42 -18.63 -18.68
C GLU A 102 13.85 -18.63 -18.11
N PHE A 103 14.04 -18.11 -16.89
CA PHE A 103 15.34 -17.96 -16.25
C PHE A 103 15.76 -19.14 -15.37
N GLY A 104 14.89 -20.15 -15.26
CA GLY A 104 15.12 -21.31 -14.40
C GLY A 104 15.14 -20.94 -12.91
N ALA A 105 14.21 -20.09 -12.47
CA ALA A 105 14.15 -19.61 -11.09
C ALA A 105 13.27 -20.49 -10.19
N ALA A 106 13.66 -20.59 -8.92
CA ALA A 106 12.74 -20.96 -7.85
C ALA A 106 11.83 -19.78 -7.53
N ALA A 107 10.62 -20.02 -7.01
CA ALA A 107 9.68 -18.97 -6.64
C ALA A 107 9.16 -19.15 -5.21
N PHE A 108 9.17 -18.06 -4.46
CA PHE A 108 8.59 -17.96 -3.13
C PHE A 108 7.52 -16.86 -3.08
N GLN A 109 6.55 -17.04 -2.19
CA GLN A 109 5.67 -15.97 -1.73
C GLN A 109 5.73 -15.91 -0.21
N LEU A 110 6.02 -14.74 0.35
CA LEU A 110 6.13 -14.52 1.79
C LEU A 110 4.91 -13.76 2.32
N GLU A 111 4.21 -14.27 3.34
CA GLU A 111 3.09 -13.55 3.96
C GLU A 111 3.64 -12.40 4.82
N HIS A 112 3.09 -11.20 4.66
CA HIS A 112 3.50 -10.03 5.41
C HIS A 112 3.12 -10.16 6.89
N ARG A 113 3.99 -9.72 7.80
CA ARG A 113 3.68 -9.68 9.24
C ARG A 113 2.33 -8.99 9.49
N PHE A 114 1.56 -9.51 10.45
CA PHE A 114 0.21 -9.04 10.80
C PHE A 114 -0.88 -9.26 9.76
N TYR A 115 -0.60 -9.81 8.58
CA TYR A 115 -1.63 -10.24 7.63
C TYR A 115 -1.79 -11.76 7.66
N GLY A 116 -3.02 -12.24 7.44
CA GLY A 116 -3.36 -13.64 7.62
C GLY A 116 -3.69 -14.03 9.06
N PRO A 117 -3.63 -15.33 9.40
CA PRO A 117 -3.97 -15.83 10.73
C PRO A 117 -3.12 -15.19 11.83
N LYS A 118 -3.75 -14.77 12.92
CA LYS A 118 -3.09 -14.12 14.06
C LYS A 118 -1.95 -14.96 14.64
N GLU A 119 -2.01 -16.28 14.52
CA GLU A 119 -1.00 -17.24 14.99
C GLU A 119 0.33 -17.10 14.23
N ASN A 120 0.31 -16.48 13.04
CA ASN A 120 1.50 -16.18 12.23
C ASN A 120 2.07 -14.78 12.49
N SER A 121 1.40 -13.95 13.31
CA SER A 121 1.93 -12.64 13.69
C SER A 121 3.08 -12.77 14.70
N PRO A 122 3.96 -11.76 14.83
CA PRO A 122 5.14 -11.83 15.71
C PRO A 122 4.83 -12.17 17.18
N THR A 123 3.64 -11.83 17.66
CA THR A 123 3.21 -12.05 19.05
C THR A 123 2.09 -13.08 19.20
N GLY A 124 1.68 -13.73 18.09
CA GLY A 124 0.47 -14.56 18.06
C GLY A 124 -0.83 -13.76 18.24
N LYS A 125 -0.78 -12.43 18.13
CA LYS A 125 -1.88 -11.48 18.36
C LYS A 125 -1.90 -10.36 17.32
N GLN A 126 -3.09 -9.98 16.90
CA GLN A 126 -3.37 -8.80 16.08
C GLN A 126 -4.26 -7.83 16.88
N ASP A 127 -3.70 -7.26 17.95
CA ASP A 127 -4.39 -6.29 18.81
C ASP A 127 -3.67 -4.93 18.76
N ILE A 128 -4.29 -3.89 19.30
CA ILE A 128 -3.73 -2.52 19.28
C ILE A 128 -2.33 -2.49 19.92
N GLY A 129 -2.09 -3.32 20.93
CA GLY A 129 -0.81 -3.39 21.62
C GLY A 129 0.30 -3.99 20.76
N SER A 130 -0.02 -4.92 19.85
CA SER A 130 0.96 -5.57 18.97
C SER A 130 1.23 -4.80 17.67
N LEU A 131 0.38 -3.83 17.29
CA LEU A 131 0.57 -3.02 16.08
C LEU A 131 1.82 -2.13 16.10
N ASN A 132 2.45 -1.91 17.25
CA ASN A 132 3.74 -1.23 17.32
C ASN A 132 4.87 -1.98 16.58
N LEU A 133 4.69 -3.27 16.29
CA LEU A 133 5.61 -4.10 15.50
C LEU A 133 5.25 -4.14 14.01
N LEU A 134 4.16 -3.49 13.59
CA LEU A 134 3.76 -3.34 12.19
C LEU A 134 4.38 -2.07 11.61
N SER A 135 5.65 -2.16 11.20
CA SER A 135 6.36 -1.09 10.50
C SER A 135 7.09 -1.61 9.26
N ILE A 136 7.47 -0.69 8.36
CA ILE A 136 8.24 -0.99 7.15
C ILE A 136 9.60 -1.60 7.53
N ASP A 137 10.35 -0.96 8.43
CA ASP A 137 11.70 -1.43 8.82
C ASP A 137 11.69 -2.89 9.29
N GLN A 138 10.68 -3.20 10.08
CA GLN A 138 10.40 -4.53 10.59
C GLN A 138 10.03 -5.53 9.47
N ALA A 139 9.22 -5.12 8.50
CA ALA A 139 8.91 -5.95 7.33
C ALA A 139 10.14 -6.18 6.42
N LEU A 140 11.06 -5.21 6.32
CA LEU A 140 12.30 -5.39 5.56
C LEU A 140 13.26 -6.38 6.24
N GLU A 141 13.37 -6.34 7.58
CA GLU A 141 14.15 -7.34 8.33
C GLU A 141 13.55 -8.74 8.21
N ASP A 142 12.22 -8.88 8.18
CA ASP A 142 11.56 -10.16 7.91
C ASP A 142 11.97 -10.75 6.55
N ILE A 143 11.99 -9.93 5.50
CA ILE A 143 12.40 -10.37 4.15
C ILE A 143 13.85 -10.84 4.15
N LYS A 144 14.75 -10.09 4.79
CA LYS A 144 16.17 -10.44 4.92
C LYS A 144 16.37 -11.75 5.65
N GLU A 145 15.71 -11.91 6.80
CA GLU A 145 15.81 -13.11 7.61
C GLU A 145 15.16 -14.33 6.92
N PHE A 146 14.06 -14.12 6.21
CA PHE A 146 13.47 -15.14 5.36
C PHE A 146 14.46 -15.64 4.30
N ILE A 147 15.15 -14.74 3.60
CA ILE A 147 16.18 -15.10 2.61
C ILE A 147 17.29 -15.95 3.25
N ASN A 148 17.81 -15.57 4.43
CA ASN A 148 18.80 -16.35 5.16
C ASN A 148 18.32 -17.78 5.42
N GLN A 149 17.11 -17.91 5.99
CA GLN A 149 16.54 -19.21 6.35
C GLN A 149 16.27 -20.07 5.11
N MET A 150 15.78 -19.48 4.01
CA MET A 150 15.49 -20.24 2.79
C MET A 150 16.78 -20.68 2.09
N ASN A 151 17.83 -19.86 2.10
CA ASN A 151 19.15 -20.25 1.61
C ASN A 151 19.70 -21.44 2.39
N ALA A 152 19.63 -21.40 3.73
CA ALA A 152 20.07 -22.50 4.57
C ALA A 152 19.22 -23.78 4.36
N LYS A 153 17.91 -23.63 4.18
CA LYS A 153 16.96 -24.76 4.10
C LYS A 153 16.90 -25.42 2.72
N TYR A 154 16.93 -24.64 1.64
CA TYR A 154 16.64 -25.13 0.29
C TYR A 154 17.83 -25.06 -0.66
N PHE A 155 18.83 -24.21 -0.38
CA PHE A 155 19.90 -23.89 -1.33
C PHE A 155 21.31 -24.04 -0.74
N ALA A 156 21.47 -24.91 0.27
CA ALA A 156 22.76 -25.17 0.89
C ALA A 156 23.81 -25.55 -0.15
N GLY A 157 24.94 -24.84 -0.15
CA GLY A 157 26.03 -25.05 -1.11
C GLY A 157 25.79 -24.48 -2.52
N THR A 158 24.68 -23.78 -2.76
CA THR A 158 24.40 -23.08 -4.02
C THR A 158 24.56 -21.57 -3.83
N LYS A 159 25.21 -20.89 -4.79
CA LYS A 159 25.21 -19.43 -4.82
C LYS A 159 23.87 -18.93 -5.35
N THR A 160 23.04 -18.37 -4.48
CA THR A 160 21.69 -17.89 -4.85
C THR A 160 21.67 -16.43 -5.25
N HIS A 161 20.82 -16.10 -6.22
CA HIS A 161 20.58 -14.75 -6.71
C HIS A 161 19.10 -14.40 -6.56
N TRP A 162 18.77 -13.66 -5.50
CA TRP A 162 17.38 -13.29 -5.20
C TRP A 162 16.93 -12.07 -6.00
N VAL A 163 15.69 -12.08 -6.48
CA VAL A 163 14.99 -10.92 -7.06
C VAL A 163 13.64 -10.79 -6.35
N THR A 164 13.35 -9.61 -5.83
CA THR A 164 12.09 -9.35 -5.11
C THR A 164 11.02 -8.82 -6.06
N PHE A 165 9.77 -9.18 -5.81
CA PHE A 165 8.60 -8.79 -6.58
C PHE A 165 7.51 -8.26 -5.65
N GLY A 166 6.81 -7.23 -6.10
CA GLY A 166 5.62 -6.73 -5.42
C GLY A 166 4.84 -5.73 -6.28
N GLY A 167 3.54 -5.61 -6.00
CA GLY A 167 2.65 -4.60 -6.57
C GLY A 167 2.04 -3.74 -5.47
N SER A 168 1.75 -2.45 -5.73
CA SER A 168 1.24 -1.52 -4.71
C SER A 168 2.21 -1.40 -3.52
N TYR A 169 1.73 -1.52 -2.27
CA TYR A 169 2.56 -1.51 -1.06
C TYR A 169 3.71 -2.54 -1.10
N PRO A 170 3.49 -3.83 -1.45
CA PRO A 170 4.58 -4.77 -1.72
C PRO A 170 5.60 -4.31 -2.76
N GLY A 171 5.18 -3.55 -3.77
CA GLY A 171 6.08 -2.96 -4.74
C GLY A 171 7.02 -1.99 -4.05
N SER A 172 6.47 -1.08 -3.23
CA SER A 172 7.27 -0.18 -2.40
C SER A 172 8.22 -0.95 -1.49
N LEU A 173 7.77 -2.02 -0.83
CA LEU A 173 8.65 -2.88 -0.03
C LEU A 173 9.77 -3.52 -0.86
N SER A 174 9.49 -3.97 -2.09
CA SER A 174 10.50 -4.52 -3.00
C SER A 174 11.58 -3.50 -3.33
N ALA A 175 11.19 -2.26 -3.66
CA ALA A 175 12.12 -1.17 -3.91
C ALA A 175 12.94 -0.80 -2.66
N PHE A 176 12.28 -0.60 -1.53
CA PHE A 176 12.94 -0.26 -0.26
C PHE A 176 13.87 -1.37 0.21
N PHE A 177 13.52 -2.64 -0.02
CA PHE A 177 14.39 -3.77 0.31
C PHE A 177 15.67 -3.76 -0.52
N ARG A 178 15.58 -3.48 -1.83
CA ARG A 178 16.77 -3.37 -2.69
C ARG A 178 17.65 -2.18 -2.30
N GLU A 179 17.06 -1.07 -1.89
CA GLU A 179 17.79 0.11 -1.42
C GLU A 179 18.49 -0.15 -0.07
N THR A 180 17.78 -0.81 0.86
CA THR A 180 18.25 -1.03 2.24
C THR A 180 19.24 -2.20 2.34
N TYR A 181 19.01 -3.27 1.57
CA TYR A 181 19.76 -4.53 1.61
C TYR A 181 20.24 -4.95 0.20
N PRO A 182 21.07 -4.14 -0.48
CA PRO A 182 21.52 -4.42 -1.84
C PRO A 182 22.39 -5.69 -1.98
N GLU A 183 22.90 -6.23 -0.88
CA GLU A 183 23.64 -7.49 -0.83
C GLU A 183 22.73 -8.73 -0.78
N TYR A 184 21.46 -8.57 -0.40
CA TYR A 184 20.50 -9.67 -0.25
C TYR A 184 19.66 -9.96 -1.49
N THR A 185 19.55 -9.00 -2.41
CA THR A 185 18.79 -9.14 -3.65
C THR A 185 19.57 -8.51 -4.79
N ILE A 186 19.57 -9.08 -5.99
CA ILE A 186 20.23 -8.49 -7.18
C ILE A 186 19.29 -7.57 -7.99
N GLY A 187 18.00 -7.53 -7.64
CA GLY A 187 17.02 -6.71 -8.35
C GLY A 187 15.67 -6.66 -7.64
N ALA A 188 14.88 -5.65 -7.98
CA ALA A 188 13.53 -5.46 -7.45
C ALA A 188 12.56 -5.12 -8.57
N MET A 189 11.47 -5.87 -8.67
CA MET A 189 10.32 -5.57 -9.50
C MET A 189 9.28 -4.85 -8.63
N SER A 190 9.19 -3.53 -8.81
CA SER A 190 8.32 -2.63 -8.06
C SER A 190 7.21 -2.11 -8.96
N SER A 191 6.04 -2.77 -8.93
CA SER A 191 4.92 -2.44 -9.82
C SER A 191 3.89 -1.55 -9.12
N SER A 192 3.43 -0.48 -9.78
CA SER A 192 2.39 0.43 -9.27
C SER A 192 2.62 0.91 -7.83
N SER A 193 3.88 1.12 -7.47
CA SER A 193 4.33 1.39 -6.10
C SER A 193 4.42 2.88 -5.81
N ALA A 194 3.95 3.29 -4.64
CA ALA A 194 4.24 4.61 -4.09
C ALA A 194 5.58 4.57 -3.33
N VAL A 195 6.70 4.76 -4.05
CA VAL A 195 8.05 4.81 -3.44
C VAL A 195 8.33 6.15 -2.77
N HIS A 196 7.67 7.21 -3.22
CA HIS A 196 7.64 8.49 -2.51
C HIS A 196 6.48 8.49 -1.52
N VAL A 197 6.81 8.46 -0.24
CA VAL A 197 5.82 8.45 0.84
C VAL A 197 5.47 9.88 1.21
N PHE A 198 4.23 10.27 0.98
CA PHE A 198 3.69 11.58 1.34
C PHE A 198 2.63 11.40 2.44
N VAL A 199 2.63 12.30 3.43
CA VAL A 199 1.63 12.26 4.52
C VAL A 199 0.24 12.69 4.03
N ASP A 200 0.21 13.60 3.05
CA ASP A 200 -0.99 14.09 2.38
C ASP A 200 -0.68 14.23 0.89
N TYR A 201 -1.20 13.30 0.07
CA TYR A 201 -0.96 13.26 -1.37
C TYR A 201 -2.22 13.55 -2.17
N TYR A 202 -2.57 14.83 -2.27
CA TYR A 202 -3.68 15.28 -3.12
C TYR A 202 -3.46 14.96 -4.62
N GLY A 203 -2.21 14.75 -5.05
CA GLY A 203 -1.88 14.43 -6.43
C GLY A 203 -2.52 13.15 -6.95
N TYR A 204 -2.87 12.21 -6.06
CA TYR A 204 -3.65 11.03 -6.44
C TYR A 204 -5.02 11.42 -7.02
N LEU A 205 -5.74 12.30 -6.32
CA LEU A 205 -7.08 12.75 -6.75
C LEU A 205 -7.01 13.63 -8.01
N VAL A 206 -5.96 14.45 -8.15
CA VAL A 206 -5.73 15.23 -9.38
C VAL A 206 -5.58 14.29 -10.57
N HIS A 207 -4.75 13.25 -10.44
CA HIS A 207 -4.55 12.29 -11.51
C HIS A 207 -5.81 11.45 -11.80
N THR A 208 -6.59 11.12 -10.77
CA THR A 208 -7.91 10.50 -10.95
C THR A 208 -8.84 11.37 -11.78
N GLU A 209 -8.91 12.67 -11.52
CA GLU A 209 -9.71 13.61 -12.32
C GLU A 209 -9.20 13.69 -13.76
N GLU A 210 -7.88 13.78 -13.96
CA GLU A 210 -7.25 13.77 -15.29
C GLU A 210 -7.65 12.54 -16.10
N ASN A 211 -7.67 11.35 -15.47
CA ASN A 211 -8.09 10.10 -16.11
C ASN A 211 -9.57 10.14 -16.53
N TYR A 212 -10.46 10.68 -15.69
CA TYR A 212 -11.86 10.84 -16.09
C TYR A 212 -12.03 11.83 -17.25
N ARG A 213 -11.28 12.92 -17.25
CA ARG A 213 -11.31 13.92 -18.33
C ARG A 213 -10.75 13.36 -19.64
N ALA A 214 -9.69 12.55 -19.57
CA ALA A 214 -9.11 11.88 -20.72
C ALA A 214 -10.08 10.91 -21.40
N GLU A 215 -10.92 10.22 -20.62
CA GLU A 215 -11.99 9.36 -21.14
C GLU A 215 -13.17 10.19 -21.67
N SER A 216 -13.65 11.17 -20.89
CA SER A 216 -14.74 12.06 -21.28
C SER A 216 -14.81 13.30 -20.40
N ASN A 217 -14.66 14.48 -21.00
CA ASN A 217 -14.86 15.75 -20.30
C ASN A 217 -16.26 15.88 -19.72
N ASP A 218 -17.31 15.43 -20.43
CA ASP A 218 -18.68 15.47 -19.92
C ASP A 218 -18.85 14.58 -18.69
N CYS A 219 -18.25 13.37 -18.70
CA CYS A 219 -18.25 12.48 -17.54
C CYS A 219 -17.63 13.15 -16.30
N ALA A 220 -16.44 13.74 -16.46
CA ALA A 220 -15.77 14.46 -15.39
C ALA A 220 -16.61 15.64 -14.86
N GLU A 221 -17.27 16.41 -15.75
CA GLU A 221 -18.16 17.51 -15.35
C GLU A 221 -19.43 17.03 -14.65
N TYR A 222 -20.00 15.89 -15.05
CA TYR A 222 -21.12 15.27 -14.34
C TYR A 222 -20.71 14.81 -12.94
N ILE A 223 -19.55 14.17 -12.80
CA ILE A 223 -18.98 13.79 -11.50
C ILE A 223 -18.81 15.03 -10.61
N ARG A 224 -18.15 16.08 -11.12
CA ARG A 224 -17.95 17.34 -10.40
C ARG A 224 -19.28 17.96 -9.94
N THR A 225 -20.26 18.04 -10.83
CA THR A 225 -21.59 18.59 -10.55
C THR A 225 -22.33 17.76 -9.51
N ALA A 226 -22.25 16.43 -9.61
CA ALA A 226 -22.86 15.53 -8.64
C ALA A 226 -22.27 15.75 -7.24
N PHE A 227 -20.94 15.83 -7.10
CA PHE A 227 -20.29 16.11 -5.81
C PHE A 227 -20.67 17.47 -5.23
N ILE A 228 -20.74 18.53 -6.05
CA ILE A 228 -21.20 19.86 -5.61
C ILE A 228 -22.65 19.81 -5.09
N ASN A 229 -23.54 19.12 -5.81
CA ASN A 229 -24.93 18.98 -5.40
C ASN A 229 -25.07 18.15 -4.12
N MET A 230 -24.26 17.09 -3.98
CA MET A 230 -24.22 16.28 -2.76
C MET A 230 -23.78 17.11 -1.55
N GLN A 231 -22.73 17.90 -1.69
CA GLN A 231 -22.27 18.79 -0.62
C GLN A 231 -23.37 19.79 -0.24
N LYS A 232 -23.98 20.47 -1.21
CA LYS A 232 -25.09 21.41 -0.96
C LYS A 232 -26.24 20.77 -0.18
N LEU A 233 -26.64 19.55 -0.52
CA LEU A 233 -27.69 18.81 0.19
C LEU A 233 -27.25 18.38 1.60
N ALA A 234 -25.97 18.03 1.79
CA ALA A 234 -25.46 17.65 3.11
C ALA A 234 -25.53 18.83 4.11
N TYR A 235 -25.25 20.05 3.62
CA TYR A 235 -25.25 21.28 4.41
C TYR A 235 -26.64 21.95 4.53
N SER A 236 -27.67 21.53 3.79
CA SER A 236 -29.00 22.17 3.81
C SER A 236 -29.94 21.67 4.92
N GLY A 237 -29.38 21.07 5.97
CA GLY A 237 -30.13 20.61 7.14
C GLY A 237 -30.73 19.22 6.97
N GLN A 238 -31.70 18.87 7.82
CA GLN A 238 -32.26 17.52 7.90
C GLN A 238 -32.92 17.06 6.59
N ASN A 239 -33.70 17.94 5.95
CA ASN A 239 -34.40 17.62 4.71
C ASN A 239 -33.41 17.26 3.57
N GLY A 240 -32.30 18.00 3.43
CA GLY A 240 -31.28 17.71 2.43
C GLY A 240 -30.56 16.37 2.67
N ARG A 241 -30.27 16.05 3.94
CA ARG A 241 -29.70 14.76 4.31
C ARG A 241 -30.67 13.59 4.11
N GLU A 242 -31.96 13.80 4.33
CA GLU A 242 -33.00 12.81 4.01
C GLU A 242 -33.14 12.59 2.50
N GLN A 243 -33.01 13.65 1.70
CA GLN A 243 -32.95 13.55 0.23
C GLN A 243 -31.72 12.75 -0.23
N LEU A 244 -30.53 13.04 0.29
CA LEU A 244 -29.32 12.25 0.02
C LEU A 244 -29.54 10.78 0.39
N ARG A 245 -30.09 10.53 1.58
CA ARG A 245 -30.42 9.16 2.02
C ARG A 245 -31.41 8.48 1.07
N SER A 246 -32.37 9.20 0.52
CA SER A 246 -33.32 8.66 -0.46
C SER A 246 -32.66 8.34 -1.80
N ILE A 247 -31.74 9.18 -2.27
CA ILE A 247 -30.97 8.96 -3.52
C ILE A 247 -30.13 7.68 -3.40
N PHE A 248 -29.51 7.44 -2.24
CA PHE A 248 -28.64 6.28 -2.00
C PHE A 248 -29.32 5.10 -1.29
N LYS A 249 -30.66 5.13 -1.11
CA LYS A 249 -31.42 4.24 -0.21
C LYS A 249 -31.31 2.74 -0.52
N ASN A 250 -30.90 2.38 -1.75
CA ASN A 250 -30.70 1.00 -2.20
C ASN A 250 -29.22 0.63 -2.41
N LYS A 251 -28.29 1.50 -2.03
CA LYS A 251 -26.83 1.31 -2.23
C LYS A 251 -26.01 1.39 -0.94
N ILE A 252 -26.66 1.61 0.21
CA ILE A 252 -26.00 1.63 1.53
C ILE A 252 -26.47 0.39 2.31
N PRO A 253 -25.57 -0.56 2.66
CA PRO A 253 -25.92 -1.72 3.47
C PRO A 253 -26.58 -1.33 4.80
N ALA A 254 -27.54 -2.12 5.28
CA ALA A 254 -28.30 -1.84 6.49
C ALA A 254 -27.44 -1.67 7.76
N HIS A 255 -26.18 -2.10 7.73
CA HIS A 255 -25.19 -1.99 8.81
C HIS A 255 -24.53 -0.62 8.87
N THR A 256 -24.52 0.14 7.77
CA THR A 256 -24.09 1.54 7.70
C THR A 256 -25.31 2.44 7.93
N ARG A 257 -25.97 2.29 9.09
CA ARG A 257 -26.85 3.35 9.63
C ARG A 257 -25.96 4.52 10.09
N LEU A 258 -25.29 5.13 9.13
CA LEU A 258 -24.59 6.38 9.29
C LEU A 258 -25.67 7.42 9.63
N SER A 259 -25.69 7.82 10.90
CA SER A 259 -26.16 9.16 11.23
C SER A 259 -25.32 10.09 10.37
N LEU A 260 -25.87 10.57 9.25
CA LEU A 260 -25.25 11.56 8.38
C LEU A 260 -25.05 12.83 9.19
N THR A 261 -24.01 12.84 10.02
CA THR A 261 -23.41 14.04 10.61
C THR A 261 -22.41 14.59 9.60
N LEU A 262 -22.04 15.88 9.70
CA LEU A 262 -21.10 16.51 8.77
C LEU A 262 -19.80 15.69 8.55
N ASN A 263 -19.34 14.96 9.57
CA ASN A 263 -18.11 14.15 9.51
C ASN A 263 -18.24 12.89 8.65
N THR A 264 -19.44 12.51 8.24
CA THR A 264 -19.73 11.23 7.58
C THR A 264 -19.63 11.31 6.06
N CYS A 265 -19.76 12.50 5.48
CA CYS A 265 -19.67 12.71 4.04
C CYS A 265 -18.25 12.54 3.48
N PHE A 266 -17.21 12.72 4.31
CA PHE A 266 -15.82 12.52 3.90
C PHE A 266 -15.47 11.03 3.68
N TYR A 267 -16.12 10.12 4.41
CA TYR A 267 -15.81 8.69 4.34
C TYR A 267 -16.33 8.03 3.05
N VAL A 268 -17.46 8.49 2.53
CA VAL A 268 -18.09 7.90 1.33
C VAL A 268 -17.33 8.23 0.04
N SER A 269 -16.58 9.35 0.01
CA SER A 269 -15.72 9.68 -1.14
C SER A 269 -14.47 8.82 -1.23
N GLU A 270 -13.95 8.29 -0.11
CA GLU A 270 -12.77 7.41 -0.11
C GLU A 270 -13.12 5.95 -0.43
N GLU A 271 -14.26 5.42 0.07
CA GLU A 271 -14.67 4.04 -0.23
C GLU A 271 -15.04 3.82 -1.70
N PHE A 272 -15.64 4.82 -2.37
CA PHE A 272 -16.03 4.70 -3.79
C PHE A 272 -14.84 4.61 -4.75
N VAL A 273 -13.64 5.02 -4.33
CA VAL A 273 -12.42 4.93 -5.14
C VAL A 273 -11.73 3.56 -4.97
N HIS A 274 -12.07 2.80 -3.93
CA HIS A 274 -11.45 1.51 -3.63
C HIS A 274 -12.18 0.28 -4.22
N GLU A 275 -13.35 0.44 -4.85
CA GLU A 275 -14.16 -0.69 -5.33
C GLU A 275 -14.19 -0.89 -6.86
N HIS A 276 -13.31 -0.29 -7.67
CA HIS A 276 -13.21 -0.60 -9.11
C HIS A 276 -11.81 -1.04 -9.52
#